data_AF-Q21P98-F1
#
_entry.id   AF-Q21P98-F1
#
_cell.length_a   1.000
_cell.length_b   1.000
_cell.length_c   1.000
_cell.angle_alpha   90.00
_cell.angle_beta   90.00
_cell.angle_gamma   90.00
#
_symmetry.space_group_name_H-M   'P 1'
#
loop_
_entity.id
_entity.type
_entity.pdbx_description
1 polymer ?
#
loop_
_entity_poly.entity_id
_entity_poly.type
_entity_poly.pdbx_seq_one_letter_code
_entity_poly.pdbx_strand_id
1 'polypeptide(L)' 'MIDQLAKQLFTDVQQRMQELGNSDTLPASQLKAVLESGLRKLNLVTREEFDAQQAVLLRTREKIDKLEAQLQALMEAERD' A
#
# COMPACT_ATOMS: atom_id res chain seq x y z
N MET A 1 1.97 -5.19 -10.31
CA MET A 1 2.17 -5.18 -8.84
C MET A 1 0.97 -5.75 -8.10
N ILE A 2 -0.25 -5.25 -8.33
CA ILE A 2 -1.47 -5.82 -7.73
C ILE A 2 -1.71 -7.27 -8.16
N ASP A 3 -1.41 -7.63 -9.41
CA ASP A 3 -1.59 -9.01 -9.90
C ASP A 3 -0.68 -10.02 -9.20
N GLN A 4 0.52 -9.61 -8.81
CA GLN A 4 1.47 -10.47 -8.09
C GLN A 4 1.04 -10.63 -6.63
N LEU A 5 0.51 -9.57 -6.02
CA LEU A 5 -0.10 -9.58 -4.70
C LEU A 5 -1.31 -10.53 -4.66
N ALA A 6 -2.19 -10.45 -5.66
CA ALA A 6 -3.36 -11.31 -5.78
C ALA A 6 -2.97 -12.78 -5.92
N LYS A 7 -1.95 -13.09 -6.74
CA LYS A 7 -1.42 -14.45 -6.89
C LYS A 7 -0.81 -14.99 -5.60
N GLN A 8 0.00 -14.20 -4.90
CA GLN A 8 0.62 -14.62 -3.63
C GLN A 8 -0.43 -14.85 -2.54
N LEU A 9 -1.43 -13.97 -2.43
CA LEU A 9 -2.54 -14.13 -1.49
C LEU A 9 -3.37 -15.38 -1.78
N PHE A 10 -3.69 -15.61 -3.06
CA PHE A 10 -4.45 -16.79 -3.46
C PHE A 10 -3.71 -18.07 -3.09
N THR A 11 -2.39 -18.13 -3.35
CA THR A 11 -1.54 -19.27 -2.98
C THR A 11 -1.50 -19.47 -1.46
N ASP A 12 -1.29 -18.40 -0.68
CA ASP A 12 -1.23 -18.47 0.79
C ASP A 12 -2.57 -18.91 1.40
N VAL A 13 -3.69 -18.40 0.88
CA VAL A 13 -5.05 -18.78 1.29
C VAL A 13 -5.33 -20.23 0.90
N GLN A 14 -5.01 -20.64 -0.33
CA GLN A 14 -5.18 -22.00 -0.81
C GLN A 14 -4.37 -23.00 0.03
N GLN A 15 -3.12 -22.69 0.36
CA GLN A 15 -2.27 -23.53 1.19
C GLN A 15 -2.83 -23.65 2.61
N ARG A 16 -3.27 -22.55 3.22
CA ARG A 16 -3.95 -22.56 4.54
C ARG A 16 -5.27 -23.34 4.51
N MET A 17 -6.04 -23.25 3.43
CA MET A 17 -7.28 -24.01 3.26
C MET A 17 -7.01 -25.52 3.11
N GLN A 18 -5.95 -25.91 2.40
CA GLN A 18 -5.53 -27.31 2.28
C GLN A 18 -5.02 -27.87 3.63
N GLU A 19 -4.31 -27.06 4.42
CA GLU A 19 -3.93 -27.40 5.81
C GLU A 19 -5.15 -27.59 6.72
N LEU A 20 -6.27 -26.91 6.43
CA LEU A 20 -7.49 -26.89 7.26
C LEU A 20 -8.58 -27.89 6.85
N GLY A 21 -8.53 -28.49 5.65
CA GLY A 21 -9.69 -29.26 5.17
C GLY A 21 -9.41 -30.33 4.11
N ASN A 22 -9.43 -31.59 4.56
CA ASN A 22 -9.94 -32.75 3.80
C ASN A 22 -11.48 -32.83 3.97
N SER A 23 -12.21 -31.72 3.90
CA SER A 23 -13.67 -31.70 4.15
C SER A 23 -14.38 -30.75 3.18
N ASP A 24 -15.39 -31.26 2.49
CA ASP A 24 -16.08 -30.62 1.36
C ASP A 24 -16.86 -29.33 1.69
N THR A 25 -16.89 -28.88 2.94
CA THR A 25 -17.55 -27.61 3.33
C THR A 25 -16.78 -26.89 4.43
N LEU A 26 -16.01 -25.84 4.07
CA LEU A 26 -15.40 -24.92 5.03
C LEU A 26 -16.46 -23.92 5.55
N PRO A 27 -16.73 -23.86 6.87
CA PRO A 27 -17.60 -22.85 7.47
C PRO A 27 -17.14 -21.42 7.18
N ALA A 28 -18.08 -20.49 7.00
CA ALA A 28 -17.80 -19.08 6.70
C ALA A 28 -16.87 -18.40 7.74
N SER A 29 -16.95 -18.82 9.01
CA SER A 29 -16.08 -18.32 10.09
C SER A 29 -14.62 -18.74 9.92
N GLN A 30 -14.36 -19.93 9.38
CA GLN A 30 -12.99 -20.42 9.12
C GLN A 30 -12.39 -19.74 7.88
N LEU A 31 -13.20 -19.52 6.84
CA LEU A 31 -12.82 -18.71 5.68
C LEU A 31 -12.42 -17.29 6.07
N LYS A 32 -13.20 -16.65 6.95
CA LYS A 32 -12.88 -15.32 7.49
C LYS A 32 -11.52 -15.30 8.20
N ALA A 33 -11.22 -16.31 9.03
CA ALA A 33 -9.95 -16.40 9.74
C ALA A 33 -8.75 -16.57 8.79
N VAL A 34 -8.90 -17.37 7.73
CA VAL A 34 -7.84 -17.54 6.71
C VAL A 34 -7.60 -16.23 5.94
N LEU A 35 -8.66 -15.51 5.56
CA LEU A 35 -8.55 -14.21 4.89
C LEU A 35 -7.92 -13.14 5.79
N GLU A 36 -8.33 -13.07 7.07
CA GLU A 36 -7.72 -12.17 8.05
C GLU A 36 -6.24 -12.50 8.27
N SER A 37 -5.86 -13.77 8.35
CA SER A 37 -4.47 -14.18 8.46
C SER A 37 -3.66 -13.85 7.20
N GLY A 38 -4.24 -13.96 6.01
CA GLY A 38 -3.60 -13.60 4.75
C GLY A 38 -3.38 -12.09 4.64
N LEU A 39 -4.41 -11.30 4.96
CA LEU A 39 -4.34 -9.83 4.96
C LEU A 39 -3.33 -9.29 5.97
N ARG A 40 -3.19 -9.92 7.14
CA ARG A 40 -2.17 -9.53 8.16
C ARG A 40 -0.72 -9.78 7.71
N LYS A 41 -0.47 -10.72 6.80
CA LYS A 41 0.87 -10.97 6.25
C LYS A 41 1.27 -9.95 5.20
N LEU A 42 0.30 -9.29 4.58
CA LEU A 42 0.57 -8.13 3.76
C LEU A 42 0.85 -6.99 4.73
N ASN A 43 1.99 -6.30 4.61
CA ASN A 43 2.30 -5.13 5.42
C ASN A 43 1.36 -3.96 5.06
N LEU A 44 0.07 -4.11 5.37
CA LEU A 44 -0.97 -3.16 5.04
C LEU A 44 -0.86 -1.97 5.97
N VAL A 45 -0.98 -0.78 5.38
CA VAL A 45 -1.22 0.45 6.12
C VAL A 45 -2.72 0.69 6.19
N THR A 46 -3.15 1.34 7.26
CA THR A 46 -4.52 1.83 7.37
C THR A 46 -4.81 2.88 6.31
N ARG A 47 -6.09 3.09 6.02
CA ARG A 47 -6.51 4.14 5.08
C ARG A 47 -6.06 5.53 5.54
N GLU A 48 -6.14 5.78 6.85
CA GLU A 48 -5.73 7.05 7.46
C GLU A 48 -4.22 7.29 7.30
N GLU A 49 -3.38 6.27 7.52
CA GLU A 49 -1.94 6.36 7.30
C GLU A 49 -1.61 6.63 5.83
N PHE A 50 -2.31 5.97 4.89
CA PHE A 50 -2.13 6.21 3.47
C PHE A 50 -2.47 7.66 3.10
N ASP A 51 -3.62 8.15 3.53
CA ASP A 51 -4.07 9.52 3.24
C ASP A 51 -3.12 10.55 3.87
N ALA A 52 -2.59 10.27 5.07
CA ALA A 52 -1.58 11.11 5.72
C ALA A 52 -0.27 11.18 4.90
N GLN A 53 0.23 10.05 4.39
CA GLN A 53 1.43 10.03 3.54
C GLN A 53 1.20 10.77 2.22
N GLN A 54 0.02 10.62 1.61
CA GLN A 54 -0.35 11.37 0.41
C GLN A 54 -0.31 12.89 0.66
N ALA A 55 -0.80 13.36 1.81
CA ALA A 55 -0.76 14.77 2.16
C ALA A 55 0.67 15.29 2.37
N VAL A 56 1.56 14.48 2.97
CA VAL A 56 3.00 14.84 3.09
C VAL A 56 3.64 14.98 1.72
N LEU A 57 3.38 14.05 0.80
CA LEU A 57 3.90 14.09 -0.57
C LEU A 57 3.43 15.34 -1.32
N LEU A 58 2.15 15.69 -1.20
CA LEU A 58 1.59 16.90 -1.81
C LEU A 58 2.31 18.16 -1.33
N ARG A 59 2.43 18.34 -0.02
CA ARG A 59 3.14 19.48 0.59
C ARG A 59 4.62 19.53 0.19
N THR A 60 5.24 18.37 0.03
CA THR A 60 6.64 18.28 -0.39
C THR A 60 6.80 18.75 -1.83
N ARG A 61 5.87 18.37 -2.73
CA ARG A 61 5.86 18.89 -4.11
C ARG A 61 5.69 20.40 -4.15
N GLU A 62 4.70 20.94 -3.44
CA GLU A 62 4.49 22.39 -3.36
C GLU A 62 5.73 23.14 -2.85
N LYS A 63 6.42 22.57 -1.86
CA LYS A 63 7.65 23.15 -1.32
C LYS A 63 8.80 23.10 -2.33
N ILE A 64 8.93 22.02 -3.10
CA ILE A 64 9.91 21.91 -4.18
C ILE A 64 9.63 22.96 -5.25
N ASP A 65 8.39 23.06 -5.74
CA ASP A 65 8.01 24.03 -6.78
C ASP A 65 8.34 25.47 -6.34
N LYS A 66 8.10 25.80 -5.06
CA LYS A 66 8.46 27.10 -4.49
C LYS A 66 9.98 27.32 -4.46
N LEU A 67 10.75 26.32 -4.05
CA LEU A 67 12.21 26.41 -4.01
C LEU A 67 12.80 26.55 -5.41
N GLU A 68 12.27 25.83 -6.40
CA GLU A 68 12.66 25.97 -7.81
C GLU A 68 12.40 27.38 -8.33
N ALA A 69 11.22 27.95 -8.04
CA ALA A 69 10.91 29.33 -8.41
C ALA A 69 11.85 30.35 -7.74
N GLN A 70 12.18 30.16 -6.46
CA GLN A 70 13.15 31.00 -5.75
C GLN A 70 14.55 30.91 -6.34
N LEU A 71 15.00 29.69 -6.67
CA LEU A 71 16.29 29.47 -7.31
C LEU A 71 16.34 30.14 -8.69
N GLN A 72 15.27 30.03 -9.48
CA GLN A 72 15.19 30.69 -10.77
C GLN A 72 15.28 32.21 -10.66
N ALA A 73 14.54 32.82 -9.74
CA ALA A 73 14.62 34.26 -9.51
C ALA A 73 16.03 34.72 -9.09
N LEU A 74 16.73 33.93 -8.27
CA LEU A 74 18.12 34.21 -7.88
C LEU A 74 19.08 34.09 -9.06
N MET A 75 18.95 33.05 -9.89
CA MET A 75 19.78 32.87 -11.09
C MET A 75 19.57 33.97 -12.12
N GLU A 76 18.35 34.50 -12.24
CA GLU A 76 18.03 35.64 -13.10
C GLU A 76 18.65 36.93 -12.54
N ALA A 77 18.54 37.17 -11.23
CA ALA A 77 19.13 38.34 -10.58
C ALA A 77 20.67 38.38 -10.59
N GLU A 78 21.36 37.23 -10.61
CA GLU A 78 22.82 37.18 -10.78
C GLU A 78 23.28 37.40 -12.23
N ARG A 79 22.35 37.33 -13.19
CA ARG A 79 22.64 37.49 -14.62
C ARG A 79 22.53 38.92 -15.12
N ASP A 80 21.81 39.77 -14.39
CA ASP A 80 21.65 41.21 -14.61
C ASP A 80 22.72 42.03 -13.86
#